data_AF-A0A8S9DWU7-F1
#
_entry.id   AF-A0A8S9DWU7-F1
#
_cell.length_a   1.000
_cell.length_b   1.000
_cell.length_c   1.000
_cell.angle_alpha   90.00
_cell.angle_beta   90.00
_cell.angle_gamma   90.00
#
_symmetry.space_group_name_H-M   'P 1'
#
loop_
_entity.id
_entity.type
_entity.pdbx_description
1 polymer ?
#
loop_
_entity_poly.entity_id
_entity_poly.type
_entity_poly.pdbx_seq_one_letter_code
_entity_poly.pdbx_strand_id
1 'polypeptide(L)'
;MFPIPRITESFIDGVIENLGWRRYVDIREPLDGEMNVDYVSPHELMELKIFEEEGLQKSERQTKIAALYREVASAGAIVDIELDHVPDDIRREFETLVSRPLQSAVKKAAKQIRSSSATLGMEGGGILIGVNNGYSYLNADNFEKLLVRRCRNDSTHIDHAVCISVDYHQGDFHAFVFCTVRCHAVRGGPEWGESKRFQTTVLDAFDDAMTQMMRDQMNPILWDQGLSPIADIRFERGGVVYVREAPYIPDSRF
;
A
#
# COMPACT_ATOMS: atom_id res chain seq x y z
N MET A 1 -11.33 -1.33 -20.76
CA MET A 1 -10.82 -0.94 -19.44
C MET A 1 -9.54 -0.15 -19.67
N PHE A 2 -9.35 1.00 -19.04
CA PHE A 2 -8.10 1.75 -19.19
C PHE A 2 -6.98 1.03 -18.42
N PRO A 3 -5.83 0.73 -19.06
CA PRO A 3 -4.76 -0.07 -18.44
C PRO A 3 -3.89 0.78 -17.51
N ILE A 4 -4.45 1.21 -16.37
CA ILE A 4 -3.76 2.10 -15.42
C ILE A 4 -2.48 1.44 -14.93
N PRO A 5 -1.31 2.12 -15.00
CA PRO A 5 -0.03 1.54 -14.62
C PRO A 5 -0.02 1.17 -13.13
N ARG A 6 0.48 -0.03 -12.83
CA ARG A 6 0.80 -0.45 -11.46
C ARG A 6 2.19 0.03 -11.08
N ILE A 7 2.40 0.32 -9.80
CA ILE A 7 3.73 0.59 -9.27
C ILE A 7 4.43 -0.75 -8.99
N THR A 8 5.20 -1.24 -9.95
CA THR A 8 5.96 -2.48 -9.82
C THR A 8 7.30 -2.25 -9.11
N GLU A 9 8.01 -3.32 -8.79
CA GLU A 9 9.40 -3.22 -8.34
C GLU A 9 10.27 -2.50 -9.38
N SER A 10 10.14 -2.85 -10.67
CA SER A 10 10.88 -2.18 -11.75
C SER A 10 10.55 -0.69 -11.90
N PHE A 11 9.33 -0.28 -11.55
CA PHE A 11 8.97 1.15 -11.50
C PHE A 11 9.77 1.84 -10.40
N ILE A 12 9.80 1.26 -9.20
CA ILE A 12 10.57 1.82 -8.08
C ILE A 12 12.07 1.77 -8.36
N ASP A 13 12.58 0.74 -9.03
CA ASP A 13 13.98 0.68 -9.47
C ASP A 13 14.36 1.90 -10.31
N GLY A 14 13.52 2.27 -11.27
CA GLY A 14 13.73 3.48 -12.08
C GLY A 14 13.69 4.77 -11.25
N VAL A 15 12.80 4.87 -10.26
CA VAL A 15 12.78 6.00 -9.32
C VAL A 15 14.09 6.07 -8.52
N ILE A 16 14.56 4.94 -7.99
CA ILE A 16 15.79 4.82 -7.21
C ILE A 16 17.01 5.20 -8.06
N GLU A 17 17.08 4.73 -9.31
CA GLU A 17 18.12 5.08 -10.27
C GLU A 17 18.13 6.58 -10.59
N ASN A 18 16.95 7.17 -10.83
CA ASN A 18 16.80 8.61 -11.09
C ASN A 18 17.24 9.50 -9.91
N LEU A 19 17.17 8.96 -8.69
CA LEU A 19 17.68 9.63 -7.49
C LEU A 19 19.21 9.49 -7.33
N GLY A 20 19.86 8.65 -8.15
CA GLY A 20 21.27 8.30 -8.06
C GLY A 20 21.57 7.29 -6.95
N TRP A 21 20.55 6.58 -6.47
CA TRP A 21 20.67 5.53 -5.46
C TRP A 21 20.79 4.16 -6.14
N ARG A 22 20.94 3.10 -5.35
CA ARG A 22 21.26 1.77 -5.90
C ARG A 22 20.41 0.69 -5.26
N ARG A 23 20.23 -0.43 -5.98
CA ARG A 23 19.77 -1.66 -5.35
C ARG A 23 20.89 -2.20 -4.44
N TYR A 24 20.50 -2.83 -3.33
CA TYR A 24 21.49 -3.44 -2.42
C TYR A 24 22.37 -4.46 -3.15
N VAL A 25 21.77 -5.26 -4.03
CA VAL A 25 22.47 -6.29 -4.81
C VAL A 25 23.55 -5.74 -5.75
N ASP A 26 23.46 -4.47 -6.15
CA ASP A 26 24.44 -3.84 -7.03
C ASP A 26 25.70 -3.37 -6.29
N ILE A 27 25.60 -3.19 -4.98
CA ILE A 27 26.74 -2.83 -4.13
C ILE A 27 27.33 -4.03 -3.42
N ARG A 28 26.54 -5.10 -3.24
CA ARG A 28 26.95 -6.31 -2.53
C ARG A 28 26.06 -7.48 -2.90
N GLU A 29 26.69 -8.58 -3.30
CA GLU A 29 26.03 -9.87 -3.43
C GLU A 29 25.66 -10.42 -2.03
N PRO A 30 24.38 -10.69 -1.74
CA PRO A 30 23.96 -11.26 -0.46
C PRO A 30 24.44 -12.71 -0.33
N LEU A 31 24.81 -13.12 0.87
CA LEU A 31 25.06 -14.54 1.14
C LEU A 31 23.76 -15.36 1.09
N ASP A 32 23.86 -16.66 0.84
CA ASP A 32 22.70 -17.56 0.83
C ASP A 32 21.88 -17.43 2.13
N GLY A 33 20.61 -17.03 1.97
CA GLY A 33 19.68 -16.83 3.08
C GLY A 33 19.86 -15.51 3.86
N GLU A 34 20.78 -14.64 3.45
CA GLU A 34 20.94 -13.31 4.03
C GLU A 34 19.74 -12.42 3.67
N MET A 35 19.03 -11.96 4.69
CA MET A 35 18.01 -10.92 4.53
C MET A 35 18.72 -9.59 4.27
N ASN A 36 18.38 -8.96 3.16
CA ASN A 36 18.87 -7.65 2.77
C ASN A 36 17.69 -6.73 2.41
N VAL A 37 17.97 -5.43 2.44
CA VAL A 37 17.03 -4.41 1.94
C VAL A 37 17.05 -4.34 0.42
N ASP A 38 15.99 -3.80 -0.17
CA ASP A 38 15.94 -3.64 -1.64
C ASP A 38 16.88 -2.53 -2.12
N TYR A 39 16.97 -1.40 -1.41
CA TYR A 39 17.68 -0.20 -1.88
C TYR A 39 18.57 0.46 -0.82
N VAL A 40 19.60 1.15 -1.30
CA VAL A 40 20.61 1.86 -0.49
C VAL A 40 20.92 3.22 -1.09
N SER A 41 20.90 4.24 -0.24
CA SER A 41 21.50 5.57 -0.49
C SER A 41 22.75 5.74 0.39
N PRO A 42 23.57 6.80 0.22
CA PRO A 42 24.72 7.05 1.09
C PRO A 42 24.40 7.12 2.59
N HIS A 43 23.13 7.39 2.95
CA HIS A 43 22.72 7.63 4.33
C HIS A 43 21.56 6.73 4.79
N GLU A 44 20.86 6.04 3.89
CA GLU A 44 19.62 5.33 4.22
C GLU A 44 19.54 3.93 3.61
N LEU A 45 18.82 3.07 4.32
CA LEU A 45 18.43 1.74 3.89
C LEU A 45 16.92 1.71 3.67
N MET A 46 16.48 1.18 2.53
CA MET A 46 15.08 1.23 2.11
C MET A 46 14.57 -0.15 1.72
N GLU A 47 13.48 -0.58 2.34
CA GLU A 47 12.77 -1.80 1.99
C GLU A 47 11.46 -1.48 1.26
N LEU A 48 11.17 -2.19 0.17
CA LEU A 48 9.93 -2.11 -0.58
C LEU A 48 8.95 -3.21 -0.18
N LYS A 49 7.68 -2.83 0.00
CA LYS A 49 6.55 -3.75 0.18
C LYS A 49 5.37 -3.30 -0.67
N ILE A 50 5.04 -4.08 -1.69
CA ILE A 50 3.88 -3.87 -2.56
C ILE A 50 2.72 -4.75 -2.07
N PHE A 51 1.56 -4.13 -1.86
CA PHE A 51 0.34 -4.79 -1.39
C PHE A 51 -0.69 -4.85 -2.52
N GLU A 52 -0.85 -6.02 -3.13
CA GLU A 52 -1.74 -6.23 -4.29
C GLU A 52 -2.96 -7.11 -3.99
N GLU A 53 -2.93 -7.90 -2.91
CA GLU A 53 -3.94 -8.92 -2.65
C GLU A 53 -5.10 -8.38 -1.79
N GLU A 54 -6.32 -8.35 -2.34
CA GLU A 54 -7.53 -7.94 -1.60
C GLU A 54 -7.85 -8.92 -0.46
N GLY A 55 -7.45 -8.54 0.75
CA GLY A 55 -7.51 -9.45 1.87
C GLY A 55 -8.92 -9.66 2.44
N LEU A 56 -9.91 -8.81 2.13
CA LEU A 56 -11.31 -9.01 2.52
C LEU A 56 -12.04 -10.08 1.71
N GLN A 57 -11.50 -10.50 0.57
CA GLN A 57 -12.05 -11.64 -0.18
C GLN A 57 -11.72 -12.99 0.46
N LYS A 58 -10.78 -13.03 1.42
CA LYS A 58 -10.40 -14.26 2.12
C LYS A 58 -11.49 -14.71 3.10
N SER A 59 -12.03 -15.91 2.89
CA SER A 59 -13.07 -16.53 3.73
C SER A 59 -12.72 -16.55 5.23
N GLU A 60 -11.46 -16.80 5.59
CA GLU A 60 -11.01 -16.75 6.99
C GLU A 60 -11.18 -15.34 7.60
N ARG A 61 -10.89 -14.30 6.81
CA ARG A 61 -11.04 -12.91 7.27
C ARG A 61 -12.50 -12.50 7.34
N GLN A 62 -13.31 -12.86 6.34
CA GLN A 62 -14.76 -12.67 6.36
C GLN A 62 -15.41 -13.32 7.58
N THR A 63 -14.96 -14.51 7.97
CA THR A 63 -15.40 -15.19 9.18
C THR A 63 -15.10 -14.38 10.44
N LYS A 64 -13.89 -13.82 10.52
CA LYS A 64 -13.46 -12.99 11.65
C LYS A 64 -14.22 -11.65 11.70
N ILE A 65 -14.48 -11.02 10.55
CA ILE A 65 -15.30 -9.81 10.47
C ILE A 65 -16.72 -10.10 10.95
N ALA A 66 -17.36 -11.14 10.42
CA ALA A 66 -18.73 -11.50 10.83
C ALA A 66 -18.82 -11.83 12.33
N ALA A 67 -17.75 -12.35 12.93
CA ALA A 67 -17.69 -12.58 14.37
C ALA A 67 -17.64 -11.28 15.18
N LEU A 68 -16.96 -10.23 14.70
CA LEU A 68 -16.91 -8.91 15.36
C LEU A 68 -18.29 -8.24 15.39
N TYR A 69 -19.07 -8.41 14.32
CA TYR A 69 -20.40 -7.80 14.21
C TYR A 69 -21.52 -8.63 14.85
N ARG A 70 -21.24 -9.79 15.45
CA ARG A 70 -22.27 -10.72 15.90
C ARG A 70 -23.24 -10.11 16.93
N GLU A 71 -22.73 -9.26 17.81
CA GLU A 71 -23.55 -8.62 18.86
C GLU A 71 -24.29 -7.38 18.36
N VAL A 72 -23.89 -6.85 17.19
CA VAL A 72 -24.37 -5.58 16.65
C VAL A 72 -25.31 -5.78 15.45
N ALA A 73 -25.15 -6.87 14.69
CA ALA A 73 -25.90 -7.15 13.47
C ALA A 73 -26.92 -8.29 13.65
N SER A 74 -28.17 -8.02 13.31
CA SER A 74 -29.24 -9.02 13.26
C SER A 74 -29.34 -9.68 11.87
N ALA A 75 -29.86 -10.92 11.81
CA ALA A 75 -30.16 -11.57 10.54
C ALA A 75 -31.06 -10.68 9.65
N GLY A 76 -30.74 -10.59 8.36
CA GLY A 76 -31.38 -9.69 7.40
C GLY A 76 -30.75 -8.30 7.32
N ALA A 77 -29.80 -7.95 8.18
CA ALA A 77 -29.11 -6.67 8.13
C ALA A 77 -28.11 -6.59 6.96
N ILE A 78 -27.93 -5.37 6.47
CA ILE A 78 -26.81 -4.97 5.61
C ILE A 78 -25.87 -4.14 6.48
N VAL A 79 -24.63 -4.57 6.61
CA VAL A 79 -23.58 -3.95 7.43
C VAL A 79 -22.56 -3.31 6.52
N ASP A 80 -22.37 -2.00 6.68
CA ASP A 80 -21.26 -1.28 6.06
C ASP A 80 -19.96 -1.61 6.80
N ILE A 81 -18.95 -2.05 6.05
CA ILE A 81 -17.62 -2.41 6.58
C ILE A 81 -16.53 -1.43 6.14
N GLU A 82 -16.88 -0.30 5.53
CA GLU A 82 -15.93 0.80 5.28
C GLU A 82 -15.27 1.22 6.59
N LEU A 83 -13.94 1.39 6.59
CA LEU A 83 -13.16 1.47 7.83
C LEU A 83 -13.58 2.65 8.71
N ASP A 84 -13.97 3.76 8.07
CA ASP A 84 -14.39 4.98 8.73
C ASP A 84 -15.79 4.85 9.37
N HIS A 85 -16.64 3.96 8.83
CA HIS A 85 -17.99 3.70 9.31
C HIS A 85 -18.09 2.59 10.37
N VAL A 86 -17.00 1.86 10.61
CA VAL A 86 -16.95 0.81 11.66
C VAL A 86 -17.28 1.40 13.04
N PRO A 87 -18.24 0.83 13.79
CA PRO A 87 -18.59 1.28 15.13
C PRO A 87 -17.39 1.31 16.10
N ASP A 88 -17.33 2.33 16.96
CA ASP A 88 -16.16 2.62 17.82
C ASP A 88 -15.85 1.51 18.82
N ASP A 89 -16.86 0.76 19.26
CA ASP A 89 -16.75 -0.38 20.19
C ASP A 89 -15.98 -1.56 19.58
N ILE A 90 -16.03 -1.75 18.26
CA ILE A 90 -15.31 -2.83 17.55
C ILE A 90 -14.20 -2.32 16.63
N ARG A 91 -14.07 -1.00 16.46
CA ARG A 91 -13.12 -0.35 15.51
C ARG A 91 -11.70 -0.83 15.72
N ARG A 92 -11.25 -0.98 16.97
CA ARG A 92 -9.87 -1.38 17.28
C ARG A 92 -9.58 -2.82 16.86
N GLU A 93 -10.46 -3.76 17.19
CA GLU A 93 -10.33 -5.17 16.78
C GLU A 93 -10.39 -5.28 15.26
N PHE A 94 -11.29 -4.51 14.64
CA PHE A 94 -11.46 -4.47 13.20
C PHE A 94 -10.19 -3.94 12.51
N GLU A 95 -9.69 -2.76 12.90
CA GLU A 95 -8.42 -2.19 12.41
C GLU A 95 -7.26 -3.18 12.59
N THR A 96 -7.22 -3.88 13.73
CA THR A 96 -6.21 -4.89 14.02
C THR A 96 -6.30 -6.07 13.05
N LEU A 97 -7.52 -6.51 12.73
CA LEU A 97 -7.78 -7.61 11.80
C LEU A 97 -7.35 -7.27 10.38
N VAL A 98 -7.72 -6.10 9.87
CA VAL A 98 -7.44 -5.68 8.48
C VAL A 98 -6.00 -5.26 8.25
N SER A 99 -5.28 -4.84 9.30
CA SER A 99 -3.85 -4.45 9.21
C SER A 99 -2.85 -5.59 9.42
N ARG A 100 -3.30 -6.85 9.56
CA ARG A 100 -2.39 -8.02 9.73
C ARG A 100 -1.38 -8.21 8.58
N PRO A 101 -1.75 -8.03 7.30
CA PRO A 101 -0.78 -8.09 6.21
C PRO A 101 0.31 -7.03 6.36
N LEU A 102 -0.08 -5.79 6.71
CA LEU A 102 0.84 -4.69 6.98
C LEU A 102 1.80 -5.04 8.13
N GLN A 103 1.26 -5.59 9.23
CA GLN A 103 2.07 -6.03 10.37
C GLN A 103 3.16 -7.04 9.96
N SER A 104 2.79 -8.03 9.15
CA SER A 104 3.73 -9.05 8.67
C SER A 104 4.81 -8.44 7.78
N ALA A 105 4.43 -7.52 6.89
CA ALA A 105 5.35 -6.80 6.02
C ALA A 105 6.32 -5.92 6.81
N VAL A 106 5.83 -5.13 7.76
CA VAL A 106 6.64 -4.29 8.67
C VAL A 106 7.66 -5.12 9.44
N LYS A 107 7.26 -6.28 9.99
CA LYS A 107 8.17 -7.16 10.72
C LYS A 107 9.27 -7.75 9.84
N LYS A 108 8.98 -8.05 8.57
CA LYS A 108 9.99 -8.51 7.60
C LYS A 108 10.95 -7.39 7.24
N ALA A 109 10.42 -6.22 6.88
CA ALA A 109 11.21 -5.04 6.56
C ALA A 109 12.16 -4.65 7.70
N ALA A 110 11.68 -4.65 8.94
CA ALA A 110 12.50 -4.36 10.11
C ALA A 110 13.68 -5.34 10.27
N LYS A 111 13.49 -6.63 9.94
CA LYS A 111 14.57 -7.62 9.97
C LYS A 111 15.59 -7.39 8.87
N GLN A 112 15.13 -7.06 7.66
CA GLN A 112 15.98 -6.76 6.50
C GLN A 112 16.83 -5.50 6.72
N ILE A 113 16.20 -4.43 7.22
CA ILE A 113 16.89 -3.19 7.59
C ILE A 113 17.95 -3.45 8.66
N ARG A 114 17.58 -4.14 9.76
CA ARG A 114 18.53 -4.45 10.83
C ARG A 114 19.71 -5.28 10.34
N SER A 115 19.45 -6.28 9.50
CA SER A 115 20.49 -7.14 8.92
C SER A 115 21.44 -6.33 8.05
N SER A 116 20.88 -5.54 7.12
CA SER A 116 21.66 -4.71 6.19
C SER A 116 22.46 -3.60 6.91
N SER A 117 21.88 -2.97 7.92
CA SER A 117 22.54 -1.99 8.78
C SER A 117 23.78 -2.58 9.47
N ALA A 118 23.65 -3.76 10.07
CA ALA A 118 24.79 -4.46 10.67
C ALA A 118 25.85 -4.83 9.63
N THR A 119 25.43 -5.26 8.45
CA THR A 119 26.32 -5.67 7.36
C THR A 119 27.10 -4.49 6.75
N LEU A 120 26.47 -3.32 6.62
CA LEU A 120 27.04 -2.13 6.00
C LEU A 120 27.65 -1.15 7.01
N GLY A 121 27.51 -1.40 8.32
CA GLY A 121 27.98 -0.51 9.38
C GLY A 121 27.22 0.83 9.42
N MET A 122 25.96 0.85 8.98
CA MET A 122 25.12 2.04 8.99
C MET A 122 24.36 2.14 10.31
N GLU A 123 24.39 3.30 10.94
CA GLU A 123 23.64 3.59 12.16
C GLU A 123 22.24 4.14 11.85
N GLY A 124 21.31 3.97 12.79
CA GLY A 124 19.92 4.43 12.66
C GLY A 124 18.95 3.36 12.18
N GLY A 125 17.67 3.73 12.09
CA GLY A 125 16.65 2.94 11.42
C GLY A 125 16.64 3.20 9.92
N GLY A 126 15.89 2.36 9.21
CA GLY A 126 15.69 2.48 7.77
C GLY A 126 14.31 3.02 7.42
N ILE A 127 14.03 2.97 6.13
CA ILE A 127 12.80 3.46 5.51
C ILE A 127 12.01 2.26 5.01
N LEU A 128 10.71 2.21 5.30
CA LEU A 128 9.79 1.29 4.64
C LEU A 128 9.02 2.04 3.55
N ILE A 129 9.16 1.60 2.30
CA ILE A 129 8.35 2.03 1.16
C ILE A 129 7.18 1.05 1.03
N GLY A 130 5.99 1.45 1.46
CA GLY A 130 4.76 0.68 1.32
C GLY A 130 3.92 1.18 0.15
N VAL A 131 3.61 0.29 -0.79
CA VAL A 131 2.81 0.60 -1.99
C VAL A 131 1.45 -0.12 -1.91
N ASN A 132 0.37 0.63 -1.82
CA ASN A 132 -0.99 0.13 -1.99
C ASN A 132 -1.34 0.10 -3.48
N ASN A 133 -1.29 -1.09 -4.06
CA ASN A 133 -1.38 -1.35 -5.50
C ASN A 133 -2.59 -2.21 -5.88
N GLY A 134 -3.59 -2.27 -5.01
CA GLY A 134 -4.71 -3.21 -5.17
C GLY A 134 -5.29 -3.74 -3.87
N TYR A 135 -4.85 -3.22 -2.72
CA TYR A 135 -5.55 -3.44 -1.45
C TYR A 135 -6.79 -2.54 -1.40
N SER A 136 -7.69 -2.78 -2.35
CA SER A 136 -8.80 -1.92 -2.73
C SER A 136 -9.67 -1.51 -1.55
N TYR A 137 -9.74 -2.32 -0.49
CA TYR A 137 -10.42 -2.01 0.76
C TYR A 137 -9.88 -0.77 1.49
N LEU A 138 -8.56 -0.54 1.52
CA LEU A 138 -7.99 0.64 2.18
C LEU A 138 -7.80 1.75 1.15
N ASN A 139 -8.47 2.88 1.36
CA ASN A 139 -8.12 4.13 0.67
C ASN A 139 -6.72 4.62 1.11
N ALA A 140 -6.18 5.62 0.42
CA ALA A 140 -4.85 6.15 0.71
C ALA A 140 -4.65 6.57 2.18
N ASP A 141 -5.63 7.27 2.76
CA ASP A 141 -5.57 7.79 4.14
C ASP A 141 -5.55 6.65 5.17
N ASN A 142 -6.40 5.64 4.99
CA ASN A 142 -6.50 4.49 5.87
C ASN A 142 -5.29 3.57 5.74
N PHE A 143 -4.74 3.40 4.52
CA PHE A 143 -3.49 2.68 4.31
C PHE A 143 -2.33 3.37 5.04
N GLU A 144 -2.16 4.68 4.87
CA GLU A 144 -1.14 5.48 5.56
C GLU A 144 -1.26 5.34 7.07
N LYS A 145 -2.45 5.64 7.62
CA LYS A 145 -2.74 5.60 9.06
C LYS A 145 -2.36 4.24 9.65
N LEU A 146 -2.78 3.15 9.00
CA LEU A 146 -2.51 1.80 9.49
C LEU A 146 -1.04 1.41 9.32
N LEU A 147 -0.39 1.74 8.19
CA LEU A 147 1.01 1.41 7.95
C LEU A 147 1.93 2.14 8.94
N VAL A 148 1.77 3.45 9.11
CA VAL A 148 2.57 4.25 10.05
C VAL A 148 2.38 3.75 11.48
N ARG A 149 1.14 3.44 11.88
CA ARG A 149 0.86 2.85 13.20
C ARG A 149 1.56 1.50 13.38
N ARG A 150 1.60 0.65 12.35
CA ARG A 150 2.31 -0.63 12.39
C ARG A 150 3.81 -0.45 12.47
N CYS A 151 4.41 0.45 11.68
CA CYS A 151 5.83 0.79 11.81
C CYS A 151 6.20 1.23 13.24
N ARG A 152 5.32 2.01 13.87
CA ARG A 152 5.53 2.51 15.25
C ARG A 152 5.46 1.40 16.29
N ASN A 153 4.46 0.52 16.18
CA ASN A 153 4.16 -0.46 17.22
C ASN A 153 4.90 -1.79 17.06
N ASP A 154 5.27 -2.16 15.84
CA ASP A 154 5.78 -3.50 15.51
C ASP A 154 7.27 -3.52 15.14
N SER A 155 7.95 -2.38 15.18
CA SER A 155 9.38 -2.24 14.88
C SER A 155 10.02 -1.15 15.74
N THR A 156 11.34 -1.17 15.87
CA THR A 156 12.19 -0.05 16.34
C THR A 156 13.30 0.29 15.33
N HIS A 157 13.34 -0.42 14.19
CA HIS A 157 14.35 -0.28 13.14
C HIS A 157 13.83 0.44 11.90
N ILE A 158 12.60 0.95 11.94
CA ILE A 158 12.01 1.75 10.85
C ILE A 158 11.78 3.15 11.41
N ASP A 159 12.52 4.12 10.88
CA ASP A 159 12.44 5.52 11.29
C ASP A 159 11.47 6.30 10.43
N HIS A 160 11.38 5.96 9.14
CA HIS A 160 10.47 6.60 8.20
C HIS A 160 9.62 5.57 7.45
N ALA A 161 8.39 5.97 7.13
CA ALA A 161 7.50 5.22 6.27
C ALA A 161 7.11 6.09 5.08
N VAL A 162 7.26 5.56 3.87
CA VAL A 162 6.73 6.14 2.64
C VAL A 162 5.49 5.35 2.26
N CYS A 163 4.35 6.03 2.16
CA CYS A 163 3.08 5.45 1.77
C CYS A 163 2.76 5.91 0.36
N ILE A 164 2.72 4.97 -0.57
CA ILE A 164 2.34 5.21 -1.96
C ILE A 164 1.01 4.50 -2.20
N SER A 165 0.02 5.19 -2.77
CA SER A 165 -1.28 4.60 -3.12
C SER A 165 -1.68 5.05 -4.52
N VAL A 166 -2.16 4.09 -5.32
CA VAL A 166 -2.77 4.36 -6.64
C VAL A 166 -4.26 4.02 -6.55
N ASP A 167 -5.10 5.05 -6.50
CA ASP A 167 -6.54 4.92 -6.44
C ASP A 167 -7.14 5.09 -7.84
N TYR A 168 -7.61 4.00 -8.43
CA TYR A 168 -8.28 4.00 -9.75
C TYR A 168 -9.79 3.83 -9.58
N HIS A 169 -10.52 4.86 -10.00
CA HIS A 169 -11.97 4.91 -10.01
C HIS A 169 -12.47 4.88 -11.45
N GLN A 170 -13.41 3.97 -11.76
CA GLN A 170 -14.01 3.87 -13.10
C GLN A 170 -15.54 3.81 -12.99
N GLY A 171 -16.21 4.74 -13.64
CA GLY A 171 -17.66 4.75 -13.84
C GLY A 171 -18.02 4.42 -15.29
N ASP A 172 -19.28 4.64 -15.66
CA ASP A 172 -19.76 4.31 -17.02
C ASP A 172 -19.08 5.15 -18.11
N PHE A 173 -18.76 6.42 -17.81
CA PHE A 173 -18.19 7.38 -18.78
C PHE A 173 -16.90 8.06 -18.31
N HIS A 174 -16.57 7.99 -17.01
CA HIS A 174 -15.43 8.69 -16.43
C HIS A 174 -14.48 7.73 -15.73
N ALA A 175 -13.20 8.06 -15.77
CA ALA A 175 -12.14 7.39 -15.05
C ALA A 175 -11.27 8.44 -14.37
N PHE A 176 -10.93 8.22 -13.10
CA PHE A 176 -10.00 9.05 -12.35
C PHE A 176 -8.93 8.16 -11.73
N VAL A 177 -7.69 8.62 -11.78
CA VAL A 177 -6.56 7.94 -11.16
C VAL A 177 -5.82 8.96 -10.32
N PHE A 178 -5.56 8.61 -9.07
CA PHE A 178 -4.76 9.42 -8.16
C PHE A 178 -3.58 8.61 -7.66
N CYS A 179 -2.36 9.10 -7.89
CA CYS A 179 -1.16 8.61 -7.24
C CYS A 179 -0.84 9.55 -6.07
N THR A 180 -0.83 9.00 -4.86
CA THR A 180 -0.51 9.75 -3.64
C THR A 180 0.78 9.21 -3.04
N VAL A 181 1.73 10.09 -2.73
CA VAL A 181 2.99 9.74 -2.06
C VAL A 181 3.13 10.59 -0.80
N ARG A 182 3.23 9.94 0.37
CA ARG A 182 3.39 10.63 1.65
C ARG A 182 4.51 10.01 2.47
N CYS A 183 5.37 10.84 3.04
CA CYS A 183 6.50 10.42 3.86
C CYS A 183 6.29 10.82 5.32
N HIS A 184 6.50 9.90 6.25
CA HIS A 184 6.25 10.12 7.67
C HIS A 184 7.43 9.70 8.53
N ALA A 185 7.81 10.55 9.48
CA ALA A 185 8.62 10.12 10.62
C ALA A 185 7.75 9.26 11.56
N VAL A 186 8.16 8.02 11.80
CA VAL A 186 7.34 7.03 12.53
C VAL A 186 7.15 7.39 14.01
N ARG A 187 8.18 8.00 14.63
CA ARG A 187 8.24 8.31 16.07
C ARG A 187 8.37 9.81 16.37
N GLY A 188 7.89 10.68 15.48
CA GLY A 188 7.98 12.14 15.68
C GLY A 188 9.40 12.69 15.66
N GLY A 189 10.33 11.95 15.04
CA GLY A 189 11.66 12.45 14.70
C GLY A 189 11.63 13.47 13.55
N PRO A 190 12.80 13.94 13.09
CA PRO A 190 12.86 14.85 11.96
C PRO A 190 12.25 14.24 10.71
N GLU A 191 11.71 15.10 9.85
CA GLU A 191 11.33 14.72 8.50
C GLU A 191 12.53 14.11 7.77
N TRP A 192 12.25 13.14 6.90
CA TRP A 192 13.25 12.56 6.05
C TRP A 192 13.75 13.62 5.04
N GLY A 193 15.05 13.90 5.05
CA GLY A 193 15.65 14.99 4.26
C GLY A 193 15.40 14.87 2.76
N GLU A 194 15.36 13.66 2.22
CA GLU A 194 15.13 13.41 0.78
C GLU A 194 13.64 13.21 0.45
N SER A 195 12.72 13.33 1.42
CA SER A 195 11.30 13.04 1.24
C SER A 195 10.65 13.77 0.06
N LYS A 196 10.88 15.08 -0.08
CA LYS A 196 10.32 15.88 -1.18
C LYS A 196 10.87 15.46 -2.53
N ARG A 197 12.17 15.14 -2.59
CA ARG A 197 12.84 14.73 -3.81
C ARG A 197 12.31 13.36 -4.24
N PHE A 198 12.23 12.40 -3.31
CA PHE A 198 11.63 11.10 -3.56
C PHE A 198 10.17 11.20 -4.02
N GLN A 199 9.34 11.98 -3.33
CA GLN A 199 7.94 12.23 -3.70
C GLN A 199 7.82 12.74 -5.14
N THR A 200 8.59 13.78 -5.47
CA THR A 200 8.57 14.39 -6.81
C THR A 200 8.99 13.38 -7.87
N THR A 201 10.07 12.63 -7.64
CA THR A 201 10.54 11.62 -8.61
C THR A 201 9.54 10.47 -8.82
N VAL A 202 8.82 10.03 -7.78
CA VAL A 202 7.75 9.03 -7.93
C VAL A 202 6.60 9.59 -8.76
N LEU A 203 6.16 10.83 -8.48
CA LEU A 203 5.06 11.46 -9.19
C LEU A 203 5.40 11.73 -10.66
N ASP A 204 6.59 12.25 -10.95
CA ASP A 204 7.07 12.47 -12.31
C ASP A 204 7.13 11.15 -13.09
N ALA A 205 7.68 10.08 -12.48
CA ALA A 205 7.73 8.76 -13.09
C ALA A 205 6.33 8.17 -13.35
N PHE A 206 5.36 8.45 -12.46
CA PHE A 206 3.98 8.01 -12.64
C PHE A 206 3.29 8.80 -13.76
N ASP A 207 3.51 10.11 -13.84
CA ASP A 207 2.99 10.97 -14.92
C ASP A 207 3.56 10.56 -16.29
N ASP A 208 4.84 10.21 -16.35
CA ASP A 208 5.47 9.66 -17.55
C ASP A 208 4.86 8.32 -17.95
N ALA A 209 4.64 7.41 -16.98
CA ALA A 209 3.99 6.13 -17.22
C ALA A 209 2.54 6.30 -17.71
N MET A 210 1.79 7.23 -17.12
CA MET A 210 0.44 7.61 -17.56
C MET A 210 0.45 8.20 -18.97
N THR A 211 1.41 9.07 -19.28
CA THR A 211 1.59 9.66 -20.62
C THR A 211 1.89 8.59 -21.66
N GLN A 212 2.77 7.64 -21.34
CA GLN A 212 3.11 6.54 -22.24
C GLN A 212 1.90 5.62 -22.46
N MET A 213 1.19 5.27 -21.39
CA MET A 213 -0.07 4.52 -21.48
C MET A 213 -1.09 5.23 -22.38
N MET A 214 -1.23 6.55 -22.27
CA MET A 214 -2.12 7.34 -23.11
C MET A 214 -1.70 7.41 -24.58
N ARG A 215 -0.41 7.23 -24.90
CA ARG A 215 0.08 7.11 -26.28
C ARG A 215 -0.14 5.71 -26.85
N ASP A 216 -0.01 4.69 -26.01
CA ASP A 216 0.01 3.27 -26.41
C ASP A 216 -1.31 2.54 -26.10
N GLN A 217 -2.44 3.24 -25.98
CA GLN A 217 -3.74 2.68 -25.55
C GLN A 217 -4.21 1.45 -26.35
N MET A 218 -3.75 1.33 -27.60
CA MET A 218 -4.09 0.22 -28.49
C MET A 218 -3.19 -1.02 -28.32
N ASN A 219 -2.18 -0.98 -27.44
CA ASN A 219 -1.30 -2.11 -27.18
C ASN A 219 -2.00 -3.10 -26.22
N PRO A 220 -2.42 -4.29 -26.69
CA PRO A 220 -3.17 -5.25 -25.88
C PRO A 220 -2.37 -5.84 -24.72
N ILE A 221 -1.02 -5.79 -24.78
CA ILE A 221 -0.15 -6.27 -23.68
C ILE A 221 -0.37 -5.45 -22.41
N LEU A 222 -0.71 -4.16 -22.55
CA LEU A 222 -0.94 -3.27 -21.42
C LEU A 222 -2.24 -3.61 -20.65
N TRP A 223 -3.18 -4.33 -21.28
CA TRP A 223 -4.52 -4.55 -20.71
C TRP A 223 -4.54 -5.61 -19.60
N ASP A 224 -3.62 -6.58 -19.64
CA ASP A 224 -3.52 -7.63 -18.62
C ASP A 224 -2.62 -7.26 -17.42
N GLN A 225 -1.87 -6.14 -17.53
CA GLN A 225 -0.91 -5.71 -16.52
C GLN A 225 -1.39 -4.49 -15.72
N GLY A 226 -2.56 -3.95 -16.04
CA GLY A 226 -3.12 -2.76 -15.43
C GLY A 226 -3.67 -2.97 -14.01
N LEU A 227 -3.79 -1.88 -13.26
CA LEU A 227 -4.51 -1.82 -12.01
C LEU A 227 -6.01 -1.96 -12.28
N SER A 228 -6.70 -2.81 -11.52
CA SER A 228 -8.15 -2.91 -11.59
C SER A 228 -8.80 -1.70 -10.90
N PRO A 229 -9.96 -1.21 -11.37
CA PRO A 229 -10.68 -0.17 -10.67
C PRO A 229 -11.14 -0.67 -9.30
N ILE A 230 -11.22 0.25 -8.34
CA ILE A 230 -11.79 -0.02 -7.02
C ILE A 230 -13.24 -0.48 -7.21
N ALA A 231 -13.56 -1.62 -6.62
CA ALA A 231 -14.86 -2.27 -6.76
C ALA A 231 -15.50 -2.53 -5.40
N ASP A 232 -16.80 -2.83 -5.42
CA ASP A 232 -17.54 -3.24 -4.23
C ASP A 232 -16.95 -4.51 -3.63
N ILE A 233 -16.88 -4.54 -2.31
CA ILE A 233 -16.59 -5.75 -1.55
C ILE A 233 -17.88 -6.19 -0.89
N ARG A 234 -18.40 -7.36 -1.28
CA ARG A 234 -19.66 -7.90 -0.76
C ARG A 234 -19.52 -9.38 -0.39
N PHE A 235 -19.97 -9.74 0.80
CA PHE A 235 -20.12 -11.15 1.20
C PHE A 235 -21.29 -11.35 2.17
N GLU A 236 -21.85 -12.55 2.20
CA GLU A 236 -22.93 -12.93 3.12
C GLU A 236 -22.44 -13.96 4.12
N ARG A 237 -22.79 -13.79 5.39
CA ARG A 237 -22.51 -14.79 6.43
C ARG A 237 -23.52 -14.70 7.56
N GLY A 238 -24.16 -15.84 7.89
CA GLY A 238 -25.15 -15.91 8.97
C GLY A 238 -26.41 -15.10 8.69
N GLY A 239 -26.81 -14.95 7.42
CA GLY A 239 -27.95 -14.13 7.01
C GLY A 239 -27.71 -12.62 7.10
N VAL A 240 -26.47 -12.18 7.33
CA VAL A 240 -26.05 -10.77 7.30
C VAL A 240 -25.21 -10.53 6.06
N VAL A 241 -25.50 -9.44 5.34
CA VAL A 241 -24.72 -9.01 4.17
C VAL A 241 -23.74 -7.94 4.63
N TYR A 242 -22.45 -8.14 4.35
CA TYR A 242 -21.40 -7.18 4.63
C TYR A 242 -20.98 -6.53 3.32
N VAL A 243 -20.98 -5.20 3.28
CA VAL A 243 -20.73 -4.42 2.07
C VAL A 243 -19.76 -3.31 2.36
N ARG A 244 -18.82 -3.10 1.46
CA ARG A 244 -18.12 -1.84 1.28
C ARG A 244 -18.31 -1.44 -0.16
N GLU A 245 -19.03 -0.36 -0.38
CA GLU A 245 -19.31 0.15 -1.73
C GLU A 245 -18.09 0.91 -2.25
N ALA A 246 -17.78 0.73 -3.53
CA ALA A 246 -16.83 1.61 -4.21
C ALA A 246 -17.38 3.05 -4.18
N PRO A 247 -16.51 4.07 -4.04
CA PRO A 247 -16.96 5.46 -4.07
C PRO A 247 -17.77 5.77 -5.33
N TYR A 248 -18.94 6.40 -5.14
CA TYR A 248 -19.81 6.78 -6.24
C TYR A 248 -19.12 7.80 -7.16
N ILE A 249 -19.12 7.52 -8.46
CA ILE A 249 -18.63 8.43 -9.49
C ILE A 249 -19.86 9.00 -10.19
N PRO A 250 -20.14 10.31 -10.05
CA PRO A 250 -21.26 10.95 -10.71
C PRO A 250 -21.24 10.75 -12.22
N ASP A 251 -22.40 10.45 -12.79
CA ASP A 251 -22.57 10.46 -14.23
C ASP A 251 -22.59 11.91 -14.72
N SER A 252 -21.48 12.36 -15.32
CA SER A 252 -21.35 13.74 -15.78
C SER A 252 -22.04 14.02 -17.12
N ARG A 253 -22.92 13.12 -17.59
CA ARG A 253 -23.73 13.35 -18.81
C ARG A 253 -24.78 14.46 -18.65
N PHE A 254 -24.94 15.05 -17.46
CA PHE A 254 -25.95 16.06 -17.16
C PHE A 254 -25.37 17.27 -16.41
#